data_AF-A0A418EM83-F1
#
_entry.id   AF-A0A418EM83-F1
#
_cell.length_a   1.000
_cell.length_b   1.000
_cell.length_c   1.000
_cell.angle_alpha   90.00
_cell.angle_beta   90.00
_cell.angle_gamma   90.00
#
_symmetry.space_group_name_H-M   'P 1'
#
loop_
_entity.id
_entity.type
_entity.pdbx_description
1 polymer ?
#
loop_
_entity_poly.entity_id
_entity_poly.type
_entity_poly.pdbx_seq_one_letter_code
_entity_poly.pdbx_strand_id
1 'polypeptide(L)'
;MKTIAAFAALALAPVAVQGHGRLVTPPHRGYIGKLPKYAPFVPPNWSDNSLNAGGVGATKNGQYGICGDPFTQASPRAHETGGTFGRFPQYGANVTGACYAPGAAMKLKVQLTANHKGFFEIGLCKLNGPKDVETEACFQPLVQPSGVAKYNVTPGDFFDLTYVLPPGVTCEGESHCVLRWHYTGWNNWGASTWGQEYFWNCADIFI
;
A
#
# COMPACT_ATOMS: atom_id res chain seq x y z
N MET A 1 -55.06 2.90 32.90
CA MET A 1 -54.21 2.93 31.70
C MET A 1 -52.78 3.25 32.14
N LYS A 2 -51.83 2.32 32.01
CA LYS A 2 -50.41 2.54 32.33
C LYS A 2 -49.66 2.62 31.01
N THR A 3 -49.19 3.80 30.64
CA THR A 3 -48.29 4.01 29.50
C THR A 3 -46.86 3.66 29.93
N ILE A 4 -46.32 2.59 29.37
CA ILE A 4 -44.90 2.23 29.51
C ILE A 4 -44.15 2.99 28.42
N ALA A 5 -43.36 3.98 28.80
CA ALA A 5 -42.44 4.65 27.89
C ALA A 5 -41.19 3.76 27.73
N ALA A 6 -41.03 3.15 26.56
CA ALA A 6 -39.82 2.43 26.19
C ALA A 6 -38.76 3.44 25.73
N PHE A 7 -37.72 3.66 26.53
CA PHE A 7 -36.52 4.36 26.09
C PHE A 7 -35.69 3.39 25.22
N ALA A 8 -35.69 3.62 23.91
CA ALA A 8 -34.76 2.96 23.01
C ALA A 8 -33.37 3.60 23.20
N ALA A 9 -32.47 2.88 23.88
CA ALA A 9 -31.06 3.26 23.93
C ALA A 9 -30.45 3.04 22.54
N LEU A 10 -30.16 4.12 21.83
CA LEU A 10 -29.40 4.09 20.58
C LEU A 10 -27.95 3.71 20.94
N ALA A 11 -27.58 2.45 20.73
CA ALA A 11 -26.20 2.01 20.88
C ALA A 11 -25.36 2.67 19.77
N LEU A 12 -24.61 3.72 20.13
CA LEU A 12 -23.53 4.25 19.30
C LEU A 12 -22.41 3.19 19.27
N ALA A 13 -22.49 2.28 18.30
CA ALA A 13 -21.33 1.46 17.95
C ALA A 13 -20.21 2.42 17.50
N PRO A 14 -18.97 2.28 17.99
CA PRO A 14 -17.85 3.05 17.47
C PRO A 14 -17.73 2.72 15.99
N VAL A 15 -18.04 3.70 15.13
CA VAL A 15 -17.72 3.62 13.71
C VAL A 15 -16.20 3.63 13.67
N ALA A 16 -15.59 2.46 13.47
CA ALA A 16 -14.19 2.39 13.07
C ALA A 16 -14.12 3.19 11.77
N VAL A 17 -13.65 4.44 11.86
CA VAL A 17 -13.34 5.22 10.67
C VAL A 17 -12.20 4.45 10.04
N GLN A 18 -12.49 3.74 8.95
CA GLN A 18 -11.50 2.99 8.24
C GLN A 18 -10.65 3.98 7.47
N GLY A 19 -9.34 3.99 7.73
CA GLY A 19 -8.40 4.81 6.98
C GLY A 19 -8.48 4.44 5.52
N HIS A 20 -8.11 5.37 4.66
CA HIS A 20 -8.09 5.09 3.24
C HIS A 20 -6.97 5.89 2.59
N GLY A 21 -6.16 5.21 1.79
CA GLY A 21 -5.10 5.86 1.05
C GLY A 21 -4.52 4.97 -0.03
N ARG A 22 -3.88 5.61 -1.00
CA ARG A 22 -3.29 4.98 -2.16
C ARG A 22 -1.97 5.64 -2.56
N LEU A 23 -1.01 4.85 -3.04
CA LEU A 23 0.18 5.35 -3.73
C LEU A 23 -0.18 5.68 -5.19
N VAL A 24 -0.28 6.96 -5.49
CA VAL A 24 -0.67 7.49 -6.81
C VAL A 24 0.49 7.46 -7.79
N THR A 25 1.71 7.78 -7.34
CA THR A 25 2.90 7.81 -8.18
C THR A 25 4.09 7.19 -7.46
N PRO A 26 4.76 6.17 -8.04
CA PRO A 26 4.26 5.38 -9.17
C PRO A 26 2.91 4.72 -8.83
N PRO A 27 1.99 4.54 -9.80
CA PRO A 27 0.67 4.01 -9.48
C PRO A 27 0.78 2.57 -8.96
N HIS A 28 0.26 2.33 -7.77
CA HIS A 28 0.23 0.97 -7.22
C HIS A 28 -0.73 0.05 -8.00
N ARG A 29 -0.54 -1.26 -7.85
CA ARG A 29 -1.28 -2.31 -8.57
C ARG A 29 -2.80 -2.16 -8.48
N GLY A 30 -3.35 -1.72 -7.35
CA GLY A 30 -4.78 -1.47 -7.19
C GLY A 30 -5.27 -0.25 -7.99
N TYR A 31 -4.47 0.81 -8.08
CA TYR A 31 -4.84 2.04 -8.78
C TYR A 31 -4.55 2.01 -10.28
N ILE A 32 -3.50 1.31 -10.70
CA ILE A 32 -2.94 1.41 -12.06
C ILE A 32 -3.98 1.13 -13.16
N GLY A 33 -4.89 0.17 -12.96
CA GLY A 33 -5.95 -0.17 -13.91
C GLY A 33 -7.01 0.91 -14.14
N LYS A 34 -7.09 1.93 -13.28
CA LYS A 34 -7.96 3.11 -13.48
C LYS A 34 -7.37 4.14 -14.45
N LEU A 35 -6.08 4.01 -14.79
CA LEU A 35 -5.40 4.94 -15.68
C LEU A 35 -5.57 4.47 -17.14
N PRO A 36 -5.97 5.36 -18.07
CA PRO A 36 -6.25 4.98 -19.47
C PRO A 36 -5.13 4.20 -20.16
N LYS A 37 -3.86 4.51 -19.85
CA LYS A 37 -2.68 3.82 -20.38
C LYS A 37 -2.65 2.32 -20.04
N TYR A 38 -3.16 1.95 -18.87
CA TYR A 38 -2.99 0.61 -18.30
C TYR A 38 -4.29 -0.22 -18.30
N ALA A 39 -5.44 0.43 -18.53
CA ALA A 39 -6.77 -0.19 -18.58
C ALA A 39 -6.87 -1.41 -19.55
N PRO A 40 -6.14 -1.48 -20.68
CA PRO A 40 -6.13 -2.68 -21.53
C PRO A 40 -5.49 -3.93 -20.87
N PHE A 41 -4.71 -3.75 -19.80
CA PHE A 41 -3.89 -4.82 -19.20
C PHE A 41 -4.35 -5.18 -17.77
N VAL A 42 -4.78 -4.18 -17.00
CA VAL A 42 -5.15 -4.34 -15.58
C VAL A 42 -6.59 -3.85 -15.38
N PRO A 43 -7.48 -4.67 -14.82
CA PRO A 43 -8.84 -4.23 -14.52
C PRO A 43 -8.84 -3.16 -13.41
N PRO A 44 -9.81 -2.24 -13.38
CA PRO A 44 -9.90 -1.25 -12.31
C PRO A 44 -10.27 -1.92 -10.97
N ASN A 45 -9.52 -1.61 -9.90
CA ASN A 45 -9.96 -1.87 -8.53
C ASN A 45 -10.66 -0.62 -7.98
N TRP A 46 -11.97 -0.71 -7.71
CA TRP A 46 -12.74 0.42 -7.21
C TRP A 46 -12.44 0.78 -5.74
N SER A 47 -11.92 -0.18 -4.98
CA SER A 47 -11.54 -0.06 -3.56
C SER A 47 -10.02 0.03 -3.38
N ASP A 48 -9.31 0.61 -4.34
CA ASP A 48 -7.84 0.67 -4.37
C ASP A 48 -7.23 1.49 -3.23
N ASN A 49 -8.01 2.35 -2.57
CA ASN A 49 -7.59 3.06 -1.36
C ASN A 49 -7.90 2.32 -0.05
N SER A 50 -8.38 1.08 -0.10
CA SER A 50 -8.80 0.31 1.10
C SER A 50 -7.92 -0.91 1.37
N LEU A 51 -6.66 -0.93 0.90
CA LEU A 51 -5.75 -2.07 1.06
C LEU A 51 -5.14 -2.15 2.47
N ASN A 52 -5.98 -2.45 3.45
CA ASN A 52 -5.69 -2.40 4.87
C ASN A 52 -5.53 -3.78 5.54
N ALA A 53 -5.21 -4.80 4.76
CA ALA A 53 -5.06 -6.19 5.19
C ALA A 53 -6.28 -6.77 5.92
N GLY A 54 -7.49 -6.24 5.67
CA GLY A 54 -8.72 -6.65 6.35
C GLY A 54 -9.02 -5.88 7.65
N GLY A 55 -8.24 -4.84 7.94
CA GLY A 55 -8.46 -3.92 9.06
C GLY A 55 -7.85 -4.40 10.39
N VAL A 56 -7.98 -3.56 11.42
CA VAL A 56 -7.33 -3.73 12.74
C VAL A 56 -7.60 -5.10 13.36
N GLY A 57 -8.81 -5.62 13.20
CA GLY A 57 -9.19 -6.94 13.73
C GLY A 57 -8.39 -8.09 13.11
N ALA A 58 -8.03 -7.98 11.82
CA ALA A 58 -7.21 -8.95 11.11
C ALA A 58 -5.71 -8.77 11.41
N THR A 59 -5.24 -7.52 11.53
CA THR A 59 -3.83 -7.20 11.75
C THR A 59 -3.38 -7.26 13.21
N LYS A 60 -4.30 -7.45 14.17
CA LYS A 60 -4.02 -7.43 15.63
C LYS A 60 -2.86 -8.33 16.10
N ASN A 61 -2.57 -9.39 15.34
CA ASN A 61 -1.49 -10.35 15.63
C ASN A 61 -0.27 -10.17 14.71
N GLY A 62 -0.18 -9.06 13.98
CA GLY A 62 0.91 -8.79 13.04
C GLY A 62 0.83 -9.58 11.73
N GLN A 63 -0.35 -10.05 11.34
CA GLN A 63 -0.57 -10.80 10.11
C GLN A 63 -1.17 -9.90 9.03
N TYR A 64 -0.55 -9.86 7.86
CA TYR A 64 -1.00 -9.07 6.71
C TYR A 64 -0.52 -9.71 5.40
N GLY A 65 -1.22 -9.46 4.30
CA GLY A 65 -0.73 -9.78 2.96
C GLY A 65 0.30 -8.74 2.51
N ILE A 66 1.26 -9.16 1.69
CA ILE A 66 2.47 -8.37 1.40
C ILE A 66 2.14 -7.03 0.74
N CYS A 67 1.07 -7.01 -0.05
CA CYS A 67 0.59 -5.85 -0.80
C CYS A 67 -0.78 -5.34 -0.34
N GLY A 68 -1.15 -5.60 0.92
CA GLY A 68 -2.31 -4.99 1.59
C GLY A 68 -3.61 -5.78 1.52
N ASP A 69 -3.58 -6.98 0.93
CA ASP A 69 -4.67 -7.95 0.99
C ASP A 69 -4.72 -8.66 2.37
N PRO A 70 -5.87 -9.21 2.79
CA PRO A 70 -5.96 -10.00 4.02
C PRO A 70 -5.05 -11.23 4.01
N PHE A 71 -4.34 -11.46 5.12
CA PHE A 71 -3.42 -12.60 5.24
C PHE A 71 -4.08 -13.97 5.03
N THR A 72 -5.37 -14.10 5.35
CA THR A 72 -6.13 -15.35 5.20
C THR A 72 -6.42 -15.73 3.75
N GLN A 73 -6.26 -14.80 2.79
CA GLN A 73 -6.40 -15.11 1.38
C GLN A 73 -5.20 -15.91 0.85
N ALA A 74 -5.46 -16.80 -0.11
CA ALA A 74 -4.43 -17.61 -0.75
C ALA A 74 -3.43 -16.74 -1.53
N SER A 75 -2.16 -17.15 -1.52
CA SER A 75 -1.10 -16.54 -2.32
C SER A 75 -1.06 -17.15 -3.73
N PRO A 76 -0.79 -16.37 -4.80
CA PRO A 76 -0.67 -14.91 -4.77
C PRO A 76 -2.04 -14.25 -4.54
N ARG A 77 -2.08 -13.30 -3.60
CA ARG A 77 -3.26 -12.48 -3.34
C ARG A 77 -3.48 -11.50 -4.49
N ALA A 78 -4.62 -10.82 -4.50
CA ALA A 78 -5.03 -10.01 -5.65
C ALA A 78 -3.99 -8.95 -6.06
N HIS A 79 -3.28 -8.35 -5.10
CA HIS A 79 -2.28 -7.30 -5.34
C HIS A 79 -0.85 -7.80 -5.29
N GLU A 80 -0.63 -9.11 -5.09
CA GLU A 80 0.69 -9.73 -5.14
C GLU A 80 1.06 -10.10 -6.59
N THR A 81 2.35 -10.36 -6.85
CA THR A 81 2.80 -10.77 -8.20
C THR A 81 2.08 -12.04 -8.65
N GLY A 82 1.45 -11.99 -9.82
CA GLY A 82 0.60 -13.05 -10.37
C GLY A 82 -0.88 -12.95 -10.00
N GLY A 83 -1.25 -12.02 -9.11
CA GLY A 83 -2.64 -11.73 -8.75
C GLY A 83 -3.41 -10.97 -9.83
N THR A 84 -4.70 -10.74 -9.57
CA THR A 84 -5.60 -9.99 -10.46
C THR A 84 -5.08 -8.60 -10.84
N PHE A 85 -4.35 -7.96 -9.93
CA PHE A 85 -3.79 -6.61 -10.12
C PHE A 85 -2.26 -6.61 -10.26
N GLY A 86 -1.55 -7.64 -9.77
CA GLY A 86 -0.10 -7.82 -9.93
C GLY A 86 0.26 -8.52 -11.24
N ARG A 87 0.05 -7.83 -12.37
CA ARG A 87 0.02 -8.47 -13.70
C ARG A 87 1.38 -8.49 -14.43
N PHE A 88 2.48 -8.12 -13.76
CA PHE A 88 3.83 -8.13 -14.33
C PHE A 88 4.19 -9.46 -15.04
N PRO A 89 3.89 -10.66 -14.49
CA PRO A 89 4.23 -11.92 -15.15
C PRO A 89 3.63 -12.09 -16.55
N GLN A 90 2.52 -11.40 -16.84
CA GLN A 90 1.83 -11.48 -18.12
C GLN A 90 2.19 -10.35 -19.08
N TYR A 91 2.43 -9.14 -18.56
CA TYR A 91 2.53 -7.93 -19.39
C TYR A 91 3.84 -7.16 -19.24
N GLY A 92 4.69 -7.51 -18.27
CA GLY A 92 6.01 -6.93 -18.05
C GLY A 92 6.01 -5.40 -18.02
N ALA A 93 6.83 -4.80 -18.89
CA ALA A 93 6.96 -3.35 -19.04
C ALA A 93 5.63 -2.60 -19.25
N ASN A 94 4.62 -3.23 -19.86
CA ASN A 94 3.32 -2.59 -20.11
C ASN A 94 2.55 -2.26 -18.82
N VAL A 95 2.84 -2.94 -17.72
CA VAL A 95 2.23 -2.71 -16.39
C VAL A 95 3.24 -2.15 -15.38
N THR A 96 4.39 -1.69 -15.86
CA THR A 96 5.38 -1.00 -15.04
C THR A 96 4.99 0.48 -14.90
N GLY A 97 4.84 0.94 -13.66
CA GLY A 97 4.30 2.25 -13.31
C GLY A 97 5.30 3.41 -13.50
N ALA A 98 6.59 3.13 -13.39
CA ALA A 98 7.66 4.11 -13.60
C ALA A 98 9.01 3.43 -13.85
N CYS A 99 9.93 4.17 -14.47
CA CYS A 99 11.33 3.80 -14.63
C CYS A 99 12.20 4.88 -14.02
N TYR A 100 13.22 4.48 -13.25
CA TYR A 100 14.17 5.38 -12.60
C TYR A 100 15.59 4.98 -12.97
N ALA A 101 16.56 5.86 -12.70
CA ALA A 101 17.96 5.47 -12.75
C ALA A 101 18.39 4.90 -11.38
N PRO A 102 19.39 4.01 -11.32
CA PRO A 102 19.98 3.57 -10.06
C PRO A 102 20.49 4.77 -9.26
N GLY A 103 20.23 4.79 -7.94
CA GLY A 103 20.63 5.91 -7.08
C GLY A 103 19.73 7.15 -7.15
N ALA A 104 18.69 7.15 -8.00
CA ALA A 104 17.85 8.33 -8.18
C ALA A 104 17.03 8.69 -6.93
N ALA A 105 16.83 9.99 -6.73
CA ALA A 105 15.82 10.51 -5.82
C ALA A 105 14.44 10.44 -6.50
N MET A 106 13.67 9.40 -6.16
CA MET A 106 12.32 9.19 -6.65
C MET A 106 11.35 10.17 -6.02
N LYS A 107 10.50 10.80 -6.85
CA LYS A 107 9.35 11.58 -6.40
C LYS A 107 8.13 10.67 -6.34
N LEU A 108 7.55 10.54 -5.16
CA LEU A 108 6.35 9.74 -4.94
C LEU A 108 5.18 10.65 -4.59
N LYS A 109 3.97 10.24 -4.98
CA LYS A 109 2.74 10.92 -4.55
C LYS A 109 1.81 9.92 -3.88
N VAL A 110 1.41 10.24 -2.66
CA VAL A 110 0.40 9.50 -1.89
C VAL A 110 -0.86 10.34 -1.78
N GLN A 111 -2.02 9.69 -1.88
CA GLN A 111 -3.30 10.28 -1.53
C GLN A 111 -3.86 9.56 -0.31
N LEU A 112 -4.24 10.30 0.73
CA LEU A 112 -5.11 9.82 1.80
C LEU A 112 -6.50 10.41 1.57
N THR A 113 -7.53 9.55 1.52
CA THR A 113 -8.93 10.02 1.54
C THR A 113 -9.49 10.05 2.96
N ALA A 114 -8.80 9.39 3.90
CA ALA A 114 -9.01 9.57 5.33
C ALA A 114 -7.64 9.58 6.04
N ASN A 115 -7.28 10.73 6.60
CA ASN A 115 -5.98 10.96 7.23
C ASN A 115 -6.02 10.62 8.73
N HIS A 116 -5.25 9.59 9.12
CA HIS A 116 -5.22 9.05 10.48
C HIS A 116 -3.87 9.30 11.18
N LYS A 117 -3.17 10.39 10.85
CA LYS A 117 -1.87 10.79 11.43
C LYS A 117 -0.80 9.73 11.14
N GLY A 118 0.12 9.47 12.06
CA GLY A 118 1.13 8.41 11.92
C GLY A 118 2.22 8.74 10.89
N PHE A 119 2.67 7.73 10.15
CA PHE A 119 3.82 7.87 9.26
C PHE A 119 3.77 6.93 8.05
N PHE A 120 4.43 7.35 6.98
CA PHE A 120 4.69 6.51 5.80
C PHE A 120 6.11 5.94 5.84
N GLU A 121 6.25 4.73 5.30
CA GLU A 121 7.51 4.07 5.02
C GLU A 121 7.50 3.57 3.57
N ILE A 122 8.67 3.52 2.96
CA ILE A 122 8.86 3.02 1.60
C ILE A 122 9.87 1.87 1.64
N GLY A 123 9.51 0.74 1.05
CA GLY A 123 10.39 -0.41 0.89
C GLY A 123 10.59 -0.76 -0.58
N LEU A 124 11.71 -1.39 -0.90
CA LEU A 124 12.03 -1.89 -2.24
C LEU A 124 12.36 -3.38 -2.18
N CYS A 125 11.71 -4.18 -3.02
CA CYS A 125 12.01 -5.59 -3.22
C CYS A 125 12.44 -5.80 -4.67
N LYS A 126 13.60 -6.44 -4.91
CA LYS A 126 14.03 -6.86 -6.24
C LYS A 126 13.62 -8.31 -6.48
N LEU A 127 12.88 -8.53 -7.56
CA LEU A 127 12.49 -9.85 -8.05
C LEU A 127 13.33 -10.19 -9.29
N ASN A 128 13.88 -11.40 -9.35
CA ASN A 128 14.87 -11.79 -10.38
C ASN A 128 14.22 -12.44 -11.60
N GLY A 129 13.05 -13.03 -11.43
CA GLY A 129 12.24 -13.62 -12.50
C GLY A 129 10.85 -13.00 -12.58
N PRO A 130 10.17 -13.18 -13.73
CA PRO A 130 8.88 -12.55 -14.00
C PRO A 130 7.75 -13.16 -13.16
N LYS A 131 7.95 -14.36 -12.59
CA LYS A 131 6.98 -15.08 -11.75
C LYS A 131 7.40 -15.15 -10.28
N ASP A 132 8.51 -14.52 -9.91
CA ASP A 132 8.90 -14.44 -8.51
C ASP A 132 7.83 -13.66 -7.74
N VAL A 133 7.58 -14.04 -6.50
CA VAL A 133 6.60 -13.37 -5.63
C VAL A 133 7.34 -12.72 -4.49
N GLU A 134 7.04 -11.45 -4.25
CA GLU A 134 7.57 -10.68 -3.14
C GLU A 134 7.25 -11.34 -1.79
N THR A 135 8.23 -11.31 -0.90
CA THR A 135 8.11 -11.76 0.48
C THR A 135 8.47 -10.61 1.41
N GLU A 136 8.07 -10.69 2.68
CA GLU A 136 8.39 -9.65 3.65
C GLU A 136 9.91 -9.42 3.76
N ALA A 137 10.70 -10.51 3.77
CA ALA A 137 12.15 -10.47 3.86
C ALA A 137 12.85 -9.81 2.66
N CYS A 138 12.17 -9.71 1.51
CA CYS A 138 12.72 -9.07 0.32
C CYS A 138 12.79 -7.55 0.45
N PHE A 139 11.83 -6.94 1.17
CA PHE A 139 11.72 -5.50 1.25
C PHE A 139 12.83 -4.88 2.09
N GLN A 140 13.70 -4.13 1.42
CA GLN A 140 14.69 -3.28 2.08
C GLN A 140 14.11 -1.88 2.26
N PRO A 141 14.23 -1.26 3.44
CA PRO A 141 13.72 0.09 3.68
C PRO A 141 14.51 1.13 2.86
N LEU A 142 13.80 2.08 2.29
CA LEU A 142 14.39 3.26 1.66
C LEU A 142 14.37 4.44 2.61
N VAL A 143 15.22 5.43 2.32
CA VAL A 143 15.31 6.67 3.09
C VAL A 143 15.07 7.89 2.22
N GLN A 144 14.59 8.97 2.84
CA GLN A 144 14.57 10.29 2.24
C GLN A 144 15.99 10.80 1.99
N PRO A 145 16.19 11.82 1.14
CA PRO A 145 17.51 12.45 0.95
C PRO A 145 18.18 12.92 2.25
N SER A 146 17.38 13.24 3.27
CA SER A 146 17.86 13.58 4.62
C SER A 146 18.40 12.38 5.43
N GLY A 147 18.28 11.16 4.92
CA GLY A 147 18.59 9.91 5.63
C GLY A 147 17.46 9.40 6.52
N VAL A 148 16.32 10.10 6.62
CA VAL A 148 15.19 9.70 7.46
C VAL A 148 14.30 8.70 6.73
N ALA A 149 14.05 7.54 7.35
CA ALA A 149 13.23 6.47 6.77
C ALA A 149 11.72 6.76 6.80
N LYS A 150 11.23 7.47 7.82
CA LYS A 150 9.80 7.73 8.04
C LYS A 150 9.41 9.12 7.60
N TYR A 151 8.30 9.23 6.88
CA TYR A 151 7.63 10.50 6.63
C TYR A 151 6.47 10.67 7.61
N ASN A 152 6.51 11.68 8.47
CA ASN A 152 5.42 11.95 9.41
C ASN A 152 4.24 12.59 8.67
N VAL A 153 3.05 11.99 8.81
CA VAL A 153 1.84 12.47 8.14
C VAL A 153 1.38 13.78 8.78
N THR A 154 1.28 14.82 7.96
CA THR A 154 0.68 16.10 8.31
C THR A 154 -0.80 16.12 7.92
N PRO A 155 -1.62 17.07 8.41
CA PRO A 155 -2.96 17.29 7.88
C PRO A 155 -2.92 17.53 6.36
N GLY A 156 -3.88 16.95 5.63
CA GLY A 156 -4.00 17.07 4.18
C GLY A 156 -4.34 15.74 3.50
N ASP A 157 -4.60 15.84 2.19
CA ASP A 157 -5.09 14.73 1.36
C ASP A 157 -4.01 14.19 0.41
N PHE A 158 -3.09 15.04 -0.05
CA PHE A 158 -2.02 14.67 -0.97
C PHE A 158 -0.66 14.98 -0.37
N PHE A 159 0.27 14.05 -0.56
CA PHE A 159 1.61 14.11 -0.01
C PHE A 159 2.62 13.83 -1.10
N ASP A 160 3.50 14.80 -1.33
CA ASP A 160 4.66 14.63 -2.20
C ASP A 160 5.85 14.19 -1.35
N LEU A 161 6.41 13.03 -1.67
CA LEU A 161 7.51 12.41 -0.95
C LEU A 161 8.73 12.31 -1.86
N THR A 162 9.93 12.30 -1.28
CA THR A 162 11.16 12.01 -2.02
C THR A 162 11.95 10.94 -1.29
N TYR A 163 12.30 9.85 -1.97
CA TYR A 163 13.08 8.72 -1.44
C TYR A 163 14.18 8.31 -2.40
N VAL A 164 15.31 7.84 -1.88
CA VAL A 164 16.51 7.53 -2.68
C VAL A 164 16.58 6.03 -2.95
N LEU A 165 16.76 5.66 -4.23
CA LEU A 165 17.02 4.29 -4.63
C LEU A 165 18.45 3.86 -4.31
N PRO A 166 18.71 2.57 -4.05
CA PRO A 166 20.08 2.08 -3.92
C PRO A 166 20.85 2.23 -5.25
N PRO A 167 22.10 2.71 -5.25
CA PRO A 167 22.86 2.94 -6.48
C PRO A 167 23.29 1.66 -7.20
N GLY A 168 23.37 0.53 -6.50
CA GLY A 168 23.78 -0.77 -7.06
C GLY A 168 22.62 -1.70 -7.43
N VAL A 169 21.37 -1.23 -7.36
CA VAL A 169 20.19 -2.05 -7.67
C VAL A 169 19.64 -1.64 -9.04
N THR A 170 19.49 -2.65 -9.90
CA THR A 170 18.83 -2.55 -11.21
C THR A 170 17.79 -3.66 -11.35
N CYS A 171 16.71 -3.38 -12.08
CA CYS A 171 15.61 -4.30 -12.34
C CYS A 171 14.93 -3.86 -13.64
N GLU A 172 15.15 -4.63 -14.70
CA GLU A 172 14.62 -4.38 -16.05
C GLU A 172 14.36 -5.69 -16.80
N GLY A 173 13.60 -5.61 -17.90
CA GLY A 173 13.29 -6.76 -18.74
C GLY A 173 12.39 -7.76 -18.00
N GLU A 174 12.93 -8.94 -17.69
CA GLU A 174 12.23 -9.99 -16.94
C GLU A 174 12.37 -9.84 -15.42
N SER A 175 13.28 -8.99 -14.96
CA SER A 175 13.41 -8.59 -13.55
C SER A 175 12.62 -7.31 -13.32
N HIS A 176 11.87 -7.24 -12.23
CA HIS A 176 11.23 -6.00 -11.81
C HIS A 176 11.44 -5.76 -10.33
N CYS A 177 11.32 -4.50 -9.96
CA CYS A 177 11.31 -4.11 -8.57
C CYS A 177 9.89 -3.77 -8.13
N VAL A 178 9.54 -4.22 -6.94
CA VAL A 178 8.30 -3.88 -6.26
C VAL A 178 8.61 -2.80 -5.25
N LEU A 179 8.07 -1.61 -5.47
CA LEU A 179 8.06 -0.54 -4.49
C LEU A 179 6.84 -0.71 -3.59
N ARG A 180 7.04 -0.73 -2.27
CA ARG A 180 5.95 -0.81 -1.31
C ARG A 180 5.83 0.46 -0.51
N TRP A 181 4.68 1.12 -0.63
CA TRP A 181 4.25 2.12 0.34
C TRP A 181 3.54 1.43 1.49
N HIS A 182 3.97 1.73 2.71
CA HIS A 182 3.39 1.26 3.96
C HIS A 182 2.97 2.48 4.78
N TYR A 183 1.72 2.49 5.22
CA TYR A 183 1.18 3.52 6.09
C TYR A 183 0.73 2.91 7.40
N THR A 184 1.31 3.39 8.51
CA THR A 184 0.86 3.10 9.87
C THR A 184 0.13 4.32 10.41
N GLY A 185 -1.17 4.18 10.68
CA GLY A 185 -1.98 5.22 11.33
C GLY A 185 -1.64 5.39 12.81
N TRP A 186 -2.10 6.48 13.42
CA TRP A 186 -1.84 6.78 14.83
C TRP A 186 -3.00 7.53 15.51
N ASN A 187 -4.23 7.18 15.14
CA ASN A 187 -5.45 7.75 15.71
C ASN A 187 -6.06 6.90 16.83
N ASN A 188 -5.66 5.63 16.99
CA ASN A 188 -6.13 4.78 18.08
C ASN A 188 -5.32 5.05 19.35
N TRP A 189 -5.82 5.95 20.21
CA TRP A 189 -5.14 6.35 21.43
C TRP A 189 -4.96 5.18 22.41
N GLY A 190 -3.73 5.02 22.93
CA GLY A 190 -3.42 3.97 23.90
C GLY A 190 -3.36 2.54 23.33
N ALA A 191 -3.56 2.39 22.02
CA ALA A 191 -3.42 1.08 21.36
C ALA A 191 -1.94 0.70 21.20
N SER A 192 -1.68 -0.61 21.20
CA SER A 192 -0.37 -1.15 20.83
C SER A 192 -0.08 -0.89 19.34
N THR A 193 1.15 -1.22 18.91
CA THR A 193 1.53 -1.15 17.49
C THR A 193 0.47 -1.80 16.61
N TRP A 194 0.16 -3.08 16.82
CA TRP A 194 -0.83 -3.80 16.00
C TRP A 194 -2.30 -3.43 16.26
N GLY A 195 -2.56 -2.53 17.20
CA GLY A 195 -3.87 -1.92 17.41
C GLY A 195 -4.11 -0.66 16.56
N GLN A 196 -3.14 -0.25 15.75
CA GLN A 196 -3.32 0.82 14.75
C GLN A 196 -3.86 0.27 13.42
N GLU A 197 -4.32 1.18 12.56
CA GLU A 197 -4.63 0.86 11.17
C GLU A 197 -3.40 0.87 10.29
N TYR A 198 -3.41 0.00 9.29
CA TYR A 198 -2.29 -0.20 8.38
C TYR A 198 -2.75 -0.25 6.94
N PHE A 199 -1.91 0.20 6.02
CA PHE A 199 -2.15 0.10 4.58
C PHE A 199 -0.87 -0.27 3.86
N TRP A 200 -0.97 -1.17 2.89
CA TRP A 200 0.16 -1.53 2.03
C TRP A 200 -0.25 -1.44 0.58
N ASN A 201 0.61 -0.87 -0.24
CA ASN A 201 0.43 -0.78 -1.68
C ASN A 201 1.74 -1.15 -2.37
N CYS A 202 1.68 -2.07 -3.32
CA CYS A 202 2.81 -2.45 -4.16
C CYS A 202 2.69 -1.83 -5.54
N ALA A 203 3.78 -1.28 -6.07
CA ALA A 203 3.88 -0.75 -7.42
C ALA A 203 5.07 -1.38 -8.15
N ASP A 204 4.85 -1.83 -9.38
CA ASP A 204 5.91 -2.38 -10.23
C ASP A 204 6.69 -1.24 -10.89
N ILE A 205 8.01 -1.24 -10.72
CA ILE A 205 8.93 -0.24 -11.27
C ILE A 205 10.15 -0.89 -11.92
N PHE A 206 10.78 -0.16 -12.83
CA PHE A 206 12.13 -0.44 -13.30
C PHE A 206 13.16 0.54 -12.73
N ILE A 207 14.38 0.06 -12.58
CA ILE A 207 15.56 0.79 -12.09
C ILE A 207 16.77 0.42 -12.93
#